data_AF-A0A949JE38-F1
#
_entry.id   AF-A0A949JE38-F1
#
_cell.length_a   1.000
_cell.length_b   1.000
_cell.length_c   1.000
_cell.angle_alpha   90.00
_cell.angle_beta   90.00
_cell.angle_gamma   90.00
#
_symmetry.space_group_name_H-M   'P 1'
#
loop_
_entity.id
_entity.type
_entity.pdbx_description
1 polymer ?
#
loop_
_entity_poly.entity_id
_entity_poly.type
_entity_poly.pdbx_seq_one_letter_code
_entity_poly.pdbx_strand_id
1 'polypeptide(L)'
;MSTVALCAFVAAIGVALAPALQLPAATTVFGLACFGLLHNVTELRYVLGRFGGVLTGPLLTLLLTLCTGIVLCRTVPASELSRAAEICLAYGLLGLACRYGLRGPPVPLGGACAVLSLAAACSLANPAYHFVVLTHLHNLVPLLFLWEWSRQLARGRRLFRALQLFWVVVLPLLLLLGALDGLLAERSAETDRLSAAHSPPAWTDSPVALRFLTVFAFLQTMHYVVWVWFPPRCAPAATASFERRVPVLRGVRVWLLGLAGTVALAALFASDHATGKQLYAAVATYHAYLESRCC
;
A
#
# COMPACT_ATOMS: atom_id res chain seq x y z
N MET A 1 -15.50 -12.19 17.45
CA MET A 1 -14.40 -12.49 16.50
C MET A 1 -14.02 -13.93 16.73
N SER A 2 -14.08 -14.75 15.69
CA SER A 2 -13.66 -16.14 15.80
C SER A 2 -12.15 -16.18 15.99
N THR A 3 -11.68 -16.97 16.96
CA THR A 3 -10.27 -17.35 17.17
C THR A 3 -9.54 -17.60 15.85
N VAL A 4 -10.27 -18.11 14.85
CA VAL A 4 -9.88 -18.26 13.45
C VAL A 4 -9.18 -17.04 12.84
N ALA A 5 -9.70 -15.81 13.01
CA ALA A 5 -9.08 -14.64 12.38
C ALA A 5 -7.72 -14.28 13.01
N LEU A 6 -7.60 -14.43 14.34
CA LEU A 6 -6.32 -14.24 15.03
C LEU A 6 -5.32 -15.30 14.63
N CYS A 7 -5.73 -16.58 14.62
CA CYS A 7 -4.87 -17.69 14.17
C CYS A 7 -4.43 -17.49 12.72
N ALA A 8 -5.31 -17.03 11.84
CA ALA A 8 -4.97 -16.74 10.45
C ALA A 8 -3.93 -15.63 10.32
N PHE A 9 -4.04 -14.54 11.11
CA PHE A 9 -3.01 -13.50 11.13
C PHE A 9 -1.68 -14.00 11.68
N VAL A 10 -1.68 -14.78 12.76
CA VAL A 10 -0.44 -15.38 13.30
C VAL A 10 0.22 -16.28 12.27
N ALA A 11 -0.56 -17.15 11.62
CA ALA A 11 -0.05 -18.00 10.55
C ALA A 11 0.49 -17.19 9.37
N ALA A 12 -0.25 -16.15 8.94
CA ALA A 12 0.16 -15.27 7.85
C ALA A 12 1.46 -14.53 8.17
N ILE A 13 1.65 -14.07 9.42
CA ILE A 13 2.89 -13.44 9.86
C ILE A 13 4.06 -14.41 9.70
N GLY A 14 3.93 -15.66 10.18
CA GLY A 14 4.99 -16.66 10.03
C GLY A 14 5.29 -17.00 8.57
N VAL A 15 4.24 -17.22 7.77
CA VAL A 15 4.35 -17.54 6.34
C VAL A 15 4.88 -16.38 5.51
N ALA A 16 4.64 -15.13 5.90
CA ALA A 16 5.20 -13.96 5.22
C ALA A 16 6.64 -13.66 5.66
N LEU A 17 6.95 -13.83 6.95
CA LEU A 17 8.27 -13.52 7.50
C LEU A 17 9.35 -14.49 7.01
N ALA A 18 9.05 -15.79 6.97
CA ALA A 18 10.01 -16.80 6.53
C ALA A 18 10.58 -16.55 5.11
N PRO A 19 9.76 -16.39 4.05
CA PRO A 19 10.27 -16.09 2.72
C PRO A 19 10.84 -14.67 2.62
N ALA A 20 10.34 -13.69 3.39
CA ALA A 20 10.94 -12.36 3.41
C ALA A 20 12.39 -12.39 3.92
N LEU A 21 12.68 -13.20 4.95
CA LEU A 21 14.04 -13.37 5.49
C LEU A 21 14.97 -14.12 4.51
N GLN A 22 14.46 -15.18 3.88
CA GLN A 22 15.27 -16.11 3.08
C GLN A 22 15.39 -15.71 1.61
N LEU A 23 14.37 -15.04 1.08
CA LEU A 23 14.26 -14.70 -0.34
C LEU A 23 13.58 -13.33 -0.48
N PRO A 24 14.11 -12.23 0.09
CA PRO A 24 13.44 -10.93 0.10
C PRO A 24 13.16 -10.42 -1.32
N ALA A 25 14.12 -10.53 -2.23
CA ALA A 25 13.96 -10.16 -3.63
C ALA A 25 12.83 -10.95 -4.32
N ALA A 26 12.88 -12.28 -4.20
CA ALA A 26 11.86 -13.14 -4.80
C ALA A 26 10.48 -12.87 -4.18
N THR A 27 10.40 -12.68 -2.87
CA THR A 27 9.16 -12.37 -2.16
C THR A 27 8.54 -11.07 -2.65
N THR A 28 9.35 -10.02 -2.84
CA THR A 28 8.90 -8.76 -3.42
C THR A 28 8.39 -8.94 -4.84
N VAL A 29 9.17 -9.59 -5.72
CA VAL A 29 8.83 -9.73 -7.15
C VAL A 29 7.65 -10.67 -7.34
N PHE A 30 7.67 -11.88 -6.75
CA PHE A 30 6.57 -12.84 -6.85
C PHE A 30 5.32 -12.35 -6.13
N GLY A 31 5.47 -11.71 -4.96
CA GLY A 31 4.33 -11.13 -4.25
C GLY A 31 3.62 -10.10 -5.13
N LEU A 32 4.38 -9.21 -5.75
CA LEU A 32 3.87 -8.24 -6.72
C LEU A 32 3.26 -8.91 -7.95
N ALA A 33 3.95 -9.89 -8.53
CA ALA A 33 3.49 -10.57 -9.74
C ALA A 33 2.20 -11.37 -9.51
N CYS A 34 2.04 -12.02 -8.35
CA CYS A 34 0.90 -12.88 -8.03
C CYS A 34 -0.28 -12.12 -7.40
N PHE A 35 0.00 -11.15 -6.54
CA PHE A 35 -1.02 -10.48 -5.74
C PHE A 35 -1.18 -9.00 -6.08
N GLY A 36 -0.29 -8.41 -6.89
CA GLY A 36 -0.31 -7.00 -7.27
C GLY A 36 -1.63 -6.55 -7.86
N LEU A 37 -2.10 -7.14 -8.95
CA LEU A 37 -3.39 -6.69 -9.49
C LEU A 37 -4.58 -7.19 -8.66
N LEU A 38 -4.45 -8.39 -8.09
CA LEU A 38 -5.52 -8.98 -7.30
C LEU A 38 -5.86 -8.11 -6.07
N HIS A 39 -4.86 -7.62 -5.33
CA HIS A 39 -5.11 -6.75 -4.19
C HIS A 39 -5.76 -5.44 -4.63
N ASN A 40 -5.27 -4.78 -5.70
CA ASN A 40 -5.87 -3.56 -6.25
C ASN A 40 -7.37 -3.74 -6.50
N VAL A 41 -7.74 -4.84 -7.15
CA VAL A 41 -9.14 -5.13 -7.48
C VAL A 41 -9.97 -5.35 -6.21
N THR A 42 -9.46 -6.12 -5.25
CA THR A 42 -10.17 -6.38 -3.98
C THR A 42 -10.28 -5.14 -3.09
N GLU A 43 -9.25 -4.31 -3.08
CA GLU A 43 -9.18 -3.04 -2.36
C GLU A 43 -10.17 -2.05 -2.96
N LEU A 44 -10.11 -1.79 -4.28
CA LEU A 44 -11.03 -0.88 -4.95
C LEU A 44 -12.48 -1.30 -4.72
N ARG A 45 -12.76 -2.60 -4.81
CA ARG A 45 -14.09 -3.14 -4.51
C ARG A 45 -14.53 -2.84 -3.09
N TYR A 46 -13.63 -2.98 -2.11
CA TYR A 46 -13.93 -2.63 -0.72
C TYR A 46 -14.11 -1.12 -0.53
N VAL A 47 -13.16 -0.31 -0.99
CA VAL A 47 -13.14 1.15 -0.83
C VAL A 47 -14.35 1.78 -1.51
N LEU A 48 -14.59 1.47 -2.79
CA LEU A 48 -15.76 1.96 -3.50
C LEU A 48 -17.05 1.48 -2.82
N GLY A 49 -17.07 0.22 -2.38
CA GLY A 49 -18.15 -0.40 -1.61
C GLY A 49 -18.54 0.37 -0.34
N ARG A 50 -17.54 0.68 0.47
CA ARG A 50 -17.68 1.33 1.79
C ARG A 50 -17.89 2.83 1.70
N PHE A 51 -17.16 3.51 0.82
CA PHE A 51 -17.14 4.98 0.71
C PHE A 51 -17.95 5.51 -0.47
N GLY A 52 -18.86 4.68 -1.00
CA GLY A 52 -19.68 5.02 -2.16
C GLY A 52 -20.46 6.31 -2.01
N GLY A 53 -20.92 6.67 -0.81
CA GLY A 53 -21.63 7.93 -0.57
C GLY A 53 -20.72 9.17 -0.53
N VAL A 54 -19.41 8.98 -0.40
CA VAL A 54 -18.41 10.07 -0.31
C VAL A 54 -17.67 10.26 -1.65
N LEU A 55 -17.61 9.20 -2.46
CA LEU A 55 -16.96 9.15 -3.77
C LEU A 55 -17.97 9.37 -4.91
N THR A 56 -18.67 10.50 -4.89
CA THR A 56 -19.65 10.88 -5.92
C THR A 56 -19.49 12.33 -6.37
N GLY A 57 -19.96 12.62 -7.59
CA GLY A 57 -20.09 13.98 -8.10
C GLY A 57 -18.75 14.70 -8.35
N PRO A 58 -18.68 16.04 -8.19
CA PRO A 58 -17.50 16.85 -8.51
C PRO A 58 -16.22 16.41 -7.79
N LEU A 59 -16.39 15.87 -6.59
CA LEU A 59 -15.28 15.39 -5.78
C LEU A 59 -14.65 14.13 -6.34
N LEU A 60 -15.47 13.19 -6.84
CA LEU A 60 -14.95 12.03 -7.57
C LEU A 60 -14.20 12.48 -8.82
N THR A 61 -14.76 13.42 -9.59
CA THR A 61 -14.09 13.99 -10.77
C THR A 61 -12.74 14.60 -10.43
N LEU A 62 -12.67 15.37 -9.34
CA LEU A 62 -11.43 15.99 -8.89
C LEU A 62 -10.39 14.94 -8.44
N LEU A 63 -10.80 13.93 -7.67
CA LEU A 63 -9.92 12.82 -7.29
C LEU A 63 -9.39 12.08 -8.52
N LEU A 64 -10.27 11.76 -9.48
CA LEU A 64 -9.88 11.10 -10.73
C LEU A 64 -8.94 11.96 -11.56
N THR A 65 -9.15 13.28 -11.61
CA THR A 65 -8.29 14.22 -12.33
C THR A 65 -6.89 14.25 -11.71
N LEU A 66 -6.80 14.36 -10.38
CA LEU A 66 -5.52 14.36 -9.67
C LEU A 66 -4.79 13.02 -9.81
N CYS A 67 -5.49 11.90 -9.62
CA CYS A 67 -4.92 10.56 -9.82
C CYS A 67 -4.42 10.37 -11.25
N THR A 68 -5.18 10.83 -12.25
CA THR A 68 -4.78 10.77 -13.66
C THR A 68 -3.54 11.63 -13.91
N GLY A 69 -3.45 12.82 -13.31
CA GLY A 69 -2.23 13.63 -13.37
C GLY A 69 -1.00 12.90 -12.82
N ILE A 70 -1.14 12.18 -11.71
CA ILE A 70 -0.04 11.38 -11.12
C ILE A 70 0.32 10.22 -12.04
N VAL A 71 -0.67 9.54 -12.63
CA VAL A 71 -0.43 8.50 -13.63
C VAL A 71 0.35 9.06 -14.82
N LEU A 72 -0.04 10.22 -15.35
CA LEU A 72 0.68 10.86 -16.45
C LEU A 72 2.14 11.14 -16.07
N CYS A 73 2.40 11.64 -14.85
CA CYS A 73 3.76 11.85 -14.34
C CYS A 73 4.58 10.55 -14.30
N ARG A 74 3.97 9.42 -13.99
CA ARG A 74 4.62 8.09 -13.96
C ARG A 74 4.79 7.47 -15.35
N THR A 75 4.00 7.87 -16.34
CA THR A 75 4.10 7.36 -17.72
C THR A 75 5.18 8.04 -18.54
N VAL A 76 5.56 9.28 -18.18
CA VAL A 76 6.69 9.98 -18.81
C VAL A 76 8.02 9.56 -18.19
N PRO A 77 9.16 9.68 -18.91
CA PRO A 77 10.48 9.41 -18.34
C PRO A 77 10.73 10.21 -17.04
N ALA A 78 11.38 9.56 -16.08
CA ALA A 78 11.65 10.17 -14.79
C ALA A 78 12.57 11.40 -14.97
N SER A 79 12.06 12.58 -14.61
CA SER A 79 12.77 13.85 -14.63
C SER A 79 12.53 14.57 -13.30
N GLU A 80 13.30 15.63 -13.03
CA GLU A 80 13.04 16.48 -11.87
C GLU A 80 11.63 17.08 -11.92
N LEU A 81 11.21 17.53 -13.11
CA LEU A 81 9.88 18.10 -13.31
C LEU A 81 8.77 17.07 -13.08
N SER A 82 8.87 15.85 -13.64
CA SER A 82 7.82 14.84 -13.44
C SER A 82 7.72 14.38 -11.99
N ARG A 83 8.85 14.26 -11.29
CA ARG A 83 8.87 13.96 -9.84
C ARG A 83 8.27 15.09 -9.01
N ALA A 84 8.64 16.34 -9.28
CA ALA A 84 8.11 17.49 -8.57
C ALA A 84 6.58 17.64 -8.81
N ALA A 85 6.13 17.45 -10.05
CA ALA A 85 4.72 17.47 -10.39
C ALA A 85 3.94 16.36 -9.65
N GLU A 86 4.46 15.13 -9.63
CA GLU A 86 3.85 14.02 -8.87
C GLU A 86 3.74 14.36 -7.37
N ILE A 87 4.81 14.88 -6.75
CA ILE A 87 4.81 15.31 -5.35
C ILE A 87 3.74 16.38 -5.12
N CYS A 88 3.69 17.42 -5.95
CA CYS A 88 2.70 18.49 -5.82
C CYS A 88 1.26 17.98 -5.96
N LEU A 89 1.01 17.07 -6.91
CA LEU A 89 -0.31 16.46 -7.08
C LEU A 89 -0.70 15.59 -5.88
N ALA A 90 0.24 14.81 -5.34
CA ALA A 90 0.03 13.97 -4.16
C ALA A 90 -0.31 14.81 -2.91
N TYR A 91 0.44 15.88 -2.64
CA TYR A 91 0.14 16.77 -1.52
C TYR A 91 -1.12 17.62 -1.76
N GLY A 92 -1.41 18.00 -3.00
CA GLY A 92 -2.67 18.64 -3.39
C GLY A 92 -3.87 17.75 -3.08
N LEU A 93 -3.76 16.44 -3.38
CA LEU A 93 -4.77 15.46 -3.03
C LEU A 93 -4.94 15.32 -1.51
N LEU A 94 -3.84 15.24 -0.74
CA LEU A 94 -3.91 15.19 0.73
C LEU A 94 -4.54 16.46 1.32
N GLY A 95 -4.17 17.64 0.82
CA GLY A 95 -4.77 18.91 1.23
C GLY A 95 -6.27 18.96 0.95
N LEU A 96 -6.68 18.43 -0.21
CA LEU A 96 -8.09 18.28 -0.56
C LEU A 96 -8.81 17.31 0.40
N ALA A 97 -8.18 16.18 0.72
CA ALA A 97 -8.71 15.20 1.67
C ALA A 97 -8.90 15.84 3.06
N CYS A 98 -7.91 16.58 3.56
CA CYS A 98 -8.01 17.32 4.82
C CYS A 98 -9.14 18.36 4.79
N ARG A 99 -9.27 19.13 3.71
CA ARG A 99 -10.33 20.14 3.55
C ARG A 99 -11.74 19.54 3.63
N TYR A 100 -11.95 18.37 3.03
CA TYR A 100 -13.28 17.72 3.04
C TYR A 100 -13.51 16.81 4.25
N GLY A 101 -12.45 16.29 4.87
CA GLY A 101 -12.51 15.39 6.03
C GLY A 101 -12.57 16.12 7.38
N LEU A 102 -11.81 17.20 7.54
CA LEU A 102 -11.77 17.99 8.76
C LEU A 102 -12.91 19.02 8.75
N ARG A 103 -14.10 18.58 9.22
CA ARG A 103 -15.25 19.47 9.42
C ARG A 103 -15.17 20.09 10.82
N GLY A 104 -15.12 21.42 10.93
CA GLY A 104 -15.08 22.09 12.23
C GLY A 104 -14.34 23.44 12.21
N PRO A 105 -13.86 23.92 13.37
CA PRO A 105 -13.17 25.19 13.48
C PRO A 105 -11.90 25.23 12.59
N PRO A 106 -11.41 26.41 12.20
CA PRO A 106 -10.29 26.55 11.26
C PRO A 106 -8.95 26.04 11.80
N VAL A 107 -8.82 25.87 13.12
CA VAL A 107 -7.56 25.48 13.79
C VAL A 107 -7.01 24.11 13.33
N PRO A 108 -7.76 23.00 13.37
CA PRO A 108 -7.29 21.71 12.85
C PRO A 108 -6.91 21.76 11.37
N LEU A 109 -7.63 22.54 10.56
CA LEU A 109 -7.29 22.71 9.15
C LEU A 109 -5.98 23.49 8.98
N GLY A 110 -5.78 24.56 9.74
CA GLY A 110 -4.53 25.32 9.76
C GLY A 110 -3.33 24.47 10.16
N GLY A 111 -3.48 23.64 11.20
CA GLY A 111 -2.46 22.67 11.61
C GLY A 111 -2.15 21.63 10.51
N ALA A 112 -3.19 21.07 9.89
CA ALA A 112 -3.01 20.14 8.76
C ALA A 112 -2.28 20.82 7.58
N CYS A 113 -2.66 22.05 7.22
CA CYS A 113 -2.00 22.81 6.16
C CYS A 113 -0.53 23.10 6.47
N ALA A 114 -0.19 23.42 7.73
CA ALA A 114 1.19 23.63 8.14
C ALA A 114 2.02 22.35 8.00
N VAL A 115 1.50 21.22 8.50
CA VAL A 115 2.17 19.92 8.39
C VAL A 115 2.33 19.50 6.93
N LEU A 116 1.28 19.62 6.11
CA LEU A 116 1.34 19.27 4.69
C LEU A 116 2.30 20.17 3.92
N SER A 117 2.32 21.47 4.20
CA SER A 117 3.27 22.41 3.56
C SER A 117 4.72 22.08 3.91
N LEU A 118 5.00 21.79 5.18
CA LEU A 118 6.34 21.38 5.62
C LEU A 118 6.75 20.06 4.96
N ALA A 119 5.85 19.06 4.97
CA ALA A 119 6.11 17.76 4.36
C ALA A 119 6.30 17.86 2.83
N ALA A 120 5.54 18.73 2.16
CA ALA A 120 5.70 19.02 0.74
C ALA A 120 7.05 19.69 0.46
N ALA A 121 7.45 20.69 1.25
CA ALA A 121 8.75 21.34 1.12
C ALA A 121 9.90 20.34 1.31
N CYS A 122 9.85 19.50 2.35
CA CYS A 122 10.84 18.45 2.57
C CYS A 122 10.90 17.43 1.42
N SER A 123 9.74 17.04 0.89
CA SER A 123 9.63 16.09 -0.22
C SER A 123 10.17 16.65 -1.53
N LEU A 124 9.88 17.91 -1.83
CA LEU A 124 10.42 18.61 -3.01
C LEU A 124 11.93 18.81 -2.92
N ALA A 125 12.45 19.08 -1.72
CA ALA A 125 13.88 19.16 -1.48
C ALA A 125 14.58 17.79 -1.55
N ASN A 126 13.86 16.70 -1.28
CA ASN A 126 14.41 15.34 -1.24
C ASN A 126 13.51 14.31 -1.97
N PRO A 127 13.35 14.39 -3.30
CA PRO A 127 12.39 13.55 -4.03
C PRO A 127 12.66 12.05 -3.89
N ALA A 128 13.93 11.63 -3.85
CA ALA A 128 14.29 10.21 -3.67
C ALA A 128 13.77 9.65 -2.33
N TYR A 129 13.91 10.42 -1.25
CA TYR A 129 13.38 10.03 0.06
C TYR A 129 11.85 10.03 0.07
N HIS A 130 11.20 10.98 -0.62
CA HIS A 130 9.75 11.01 -0.75
C HIS A 130 9.19 9.69 -1.29
N PHE A 131 9.73 9.17 -2.40
CA PHE A 131 9.22 7.94 -3.00
C PHE A 131 9.47 6.70 -2.14
N VAL A 132 10.62 6.63 -1.45
CA VAL A 132 10.91 5.56 -0.49
C VAL A 132 9.91 5.60 0.67
N VAL A 133 9.71 6.77 1.27
CA VAL A 133 8.77 6.95 2.38
C VAL A 133 7.34 6.63 1.94
N LEU A 134 6.90 7.12 0.78
CA LEU A 134 5.57 6.84 0.25
C LEU A 134 5.35 5.34 0.02
N THR A 135 6.34 4.65 -0.54
CA THR A 135 6.30 3.19 -0.76
C THR A 135 6.12 2.43 0.55
N HIS A 136 6.79 2.84 1.62
CA HIS A 136 6.68 2.18 2.92
C HIS A 136 5.41 2.56 3.66
N LEU A 137 5.01 3.82 3.63
CA LEU A 137 3.77 4.30 4.25
C LEU A 137 2.54 3.66 3.62
N HIS A 138 2.55 3.40 2.31
CA HIS A 138 1.45 2.70 1.63
C HIS A 138 1.19 1.31 2.25
N ASN A 139 2.24 0.58 2.62
CA ASN A 139 2.10 -0.71 3.29
C ASN A 139 1.48 -0.61 4.69
N LEU A 140 1.41 0.59 5.27
CA LEU A 140 0.77 0.84 6.57
C LEU A 140 -0.71 1.19 6.44
N VAL A 141 -1.19 1.58 5.26
CA VAL A 141 -2.58 2.02 5.09
C VAL A 141 -3.61 0.94 5.46
N PRO A 142 -3.39 -0.37 5.20
CA PRO A 142 -4.29 -1.41 5.68
C PRO A 142 -4.49 -1.42 7.20
N LEU A 143 -3.49 -0.98 7.98
CA LEU A 143 -3.59 -0.90 9.44
C LEU A 143 -4.73 0.02 9.86
N LEU A 144 -4.94 1.13 9.15
CA LEU A 144 -5.99 2.10 9.45
C LEU A 144 -7.37 1.46 9.30
N PHE A 145 -7.58 0.69 8.23
CA PHE A 145 -8.83 -0.07 8.03
C PHE A 145 -9.03 -1.18 9.05
N LEU A 146 -7.98 -1.94 9.38
CA LEU A 146 -8.05 -2.96 10.42
C LEU A 146 -8.36 -2.34 11.78
N TRP A 147 -7.78 -1.18 12.08
CA TRP A 147 -7.99 -0.46 13.33
C TRP A 147 -9.41 0.08 13.43
N GLU A 148 -9.93 0.68 12.35
CA GLU A 148 -11.31 1.13 12.23
C GLU A 148 -12.27 -0.05 12.41
N TRP A 149 -12.07 -1.13 11.65
CA TRP A 149 -12.87 -2.34 11.73
C TRP A 149 -12.86 -2.96 13.13
N SER A 150 -11.71 -2.95 13.82
CA SER A 150 -11.59 -3.48 15.19
C SER A 150 -12.53 -2.82 16.20
N ARG A 151 -13.07 -1.63 15.90
CA ARG A 151 -14.06 -0.94 16.75
C ARG A 151 -15.38 -1.71 16.84
N GLN A 152 -15.70 -2.54 15.85
CA GLN A 152 -16.90 -3.37 15.80
C GLN A 152 -16.78 -4.62 16.71
N LEU A 153 -15.60 -4.92 17.24
CA LEU A 153 -15.36 -6.10 18.07
C LEU A 153 -15.77 -5.85 19.52
N ALA A 154 -16.81 -6.56 19.98
CA ALA A 154 -17.24 -6.52 21.39
C ALA A 154 -16.21 -7.15 22.36
N ARG A 155 -15.49 -8.19 21.93
CA ARG A 155 -14.45 -8.90 22.70
C ARG A 155 -13.21 -9.13 21.83
N GLY A 156 -12.03 -9.21 22.45
CA GLY A 156 -10.76 -9.50 21.75
C GLY A 156 -10.13 -8.31 21.00
N ARG A 157 -10.73 -7.11 21.08
CA ARG A 157 -10.22 -5.90 20.40
C ARG A 157 -8.78 -5.54 20.78
N ARG A 158 -8.42 -5.64 22.07
CA ARG A 158 -7.06 -5.34 22.54
C ARG A 158 -6.04 -6.30 21.94
N LEU A 159 -6.35 -7.60 21.98
CA LEU A 159 -5.49 -8.64 21.41
C LEU A 159 -5.34 -8.47 19.89
N PHE A 160 -6.43 -8.19 19.18
CA PHE A 160 -6.39 -7.93 17.74
C PHE A 160 -5.48 -6.74 17.41
N ARG A 161 -5.64 -5.62 18.12
CA ARG A 161 -4.81 -4.42 17.93
C ARG A 161 -3.33 -4.67 18.28
N ALA A 162 -3.07 -5.39 19.37
CA ALA A 162 -1.71 -5.76 19.75
C ALA A 162 -1.05 -6.62 18.66
N LEU A 163 -1.78 -7.58 18.08
CA LEU A 163 -1.30 -8.38 16.96
C LEU A 163 -1.00 -7.52 15.73
N GLN A 164 -1.85 -6.54 15.41
CA GLN A 164 -1.60 -5.64 14.29
C GLN A 164 -0.36 -4.76 14.52
N LEU A 165 -0.22 -4.19 15.72
CA LEU A 165 0.98 -3.42 16.07
C LEU A 165 2.24 -4.28 16.11
N PHE A 166 2.12 -5.55 16.48
CA PHE A 166 3.24 -6.47 16.51
C PHE A 166 3.86 -6.64 15.12
N TRP A 167 3.08 -6.95 14.10
CA TRP A 167 3.65 -7.12 12.76
C TRP A 167 3.96 -5.81 12.06
N VAL A 168 3.23 -4.72 12.33
CA VAL A 168 3.50 -3.42 11.67
C VAL A 168 4.69 -2.69 12.29
N VAL A 169 4.91 -2.81 13.60
CA VAL A 169 5.91 -2.00 14.32
C VAL A 169 7.00 -2.88 14.91
N VAL A 170 6.63 -3.87 15.72
CA VAL A 170 7.61 -4.64 16.49
C VAL A 170 8.51 -5.46 15.58
N LEU A 171 7.95 -6.21 14.62
CA LEU A 171 8.73 -7.01 13.69
C LEU A 171 9.65 -6.17 12.78
N PRO A 172 9.18 -5.09 12.13
CA PRO A 172 10.06 -4.20 11.39
C PRO A 172 11.17 -3.60 12.25
N LEU A 173 10.87 -3.18 13.48
CA LEU A 173 11.90 -2.65 14.38
C LEU A 173 12.96 -3.71 14.71
N LEU A 174 12.55 -4.95 15.02
CA LEU A 174 13.48 -6.05 15.28
C LEU A 174 14.38 -6.36 14.06
N LEU A 175 13.79 -6.35 12.86
CA LEU A 175 14.52 -6.51 11.60
C LEU A 175 15.55 -5.38 11.40
N LEU A 176 15.15 -4.13 11.59
CA LEU A 176 16.04 -2.97 11.39
C LEU A 176 17.17 -2.90 12.41
N LEU A 177 16.89 -3.29 13.65
CA LEU A 177 17.90 -3.42 14.72
C LEU A 177 18.88 -4.59 14.49
N GLY A 178 18.61 -5.47 13.53
CA GLY A 178 19.46 -6.61 13.21
C GLY A 178 19.28 -7.83 14.10
N ALA A 179 18.20 -7.88 14.88
CA ALA A 179 17.93 -9.01 15.79
C ALA A 179 17.75 -10.35 15.06
N LEU A 180 17.46 -10.31 13.75
CA LEU A 180 17.23 -11.46 12.89
C LEU A 180 18.30 -11.61 11.78
N ASP A 181 19.43 -10.92 11.88
CA ASP A 181 20.48 -10.96 10.85
C ASP A 181 20.99 -12.36 10.56
N GLY A 182 21.08 -13.22 11.57
CA GLY A 182 21.49 -14.63 11.40
C GLY A 182 20.51 -15.48 10.59
N LEU A 183 19.31 -14.96 10.30
CA LEU A 183 18.31 -15.60 9.45
C LEU A 183 18.18 -14.94 8.08
N LEU A 184 18.92 -13.86 7.82
CA LEU A 184 18.91 -13.21 6.50
C LEU A 184 19.71 -14.05 5.51
N ALA A 185 19.16 -14.23 4.31
CA ALA A 185 19.89 -14.84 3.23
C ALA A 185 21.07 -13.98 2.77
N GLU A 186 22.00 -14.64 2.08
CA GLU A 186 23.17 -13.97 1.50
C GLU A 186 22.77 -12.94 0.44
N ARG A 187 23.59 -11.90 0.32
CA ARG A 187 23.40 -10.87 -0.69
C ARG A 187 23.67 -11.45 -2.08
N SER A 188 22.85 -11.02 -3.02
CA SER A 188 22.96 -11.25 -4.45
C SER A 188 22.85 -9.93 -5.21
N ALA A 189 23.27 -9.91 -6.47
CA ALA A 189 23.13 -8.72 -7.31
C ALA A 189 21.67 -8.24 -7.43
N GLU A 190 20.71 -9.17 -7.43
CA GLU A 190 19.29 -8.84 -7.49
C GLU A 190 18.79 -8.21 -6.18
N THR A 191 19.20 -8.74 -5.02
CA THR A 191 18.87 -8.13 -3.72
C THR A 191 19.49 -6.75 -3.59
N ASP A 192 20.72 -6.54 -4.07
CA ASP A 192 21.38 -5.23 -4.02
C ASP A 192 20.65 -4.20 -4.88
N ARG A 193 20.25 -4.59 -6.10
CA ARG A 193 19.47 -3.74 -7.01
C ARG A 193 18.13 -3.33 -6.38
N LEU A 194 17.40 -4.28 -5.79
CA LEU A 194 16.11 -4.00 -5.15
C LEU A 194 16.27 -3.20 -3.86
N SER A 195 17.29 -3.50 -3.05
CA SER A 195 17.63 -2.73 -1.85
C SER A 195 17.91 -1.27 -2.20
N ALA A 196 18.65 -0.98 -3.27
CA ALA A 196 18.87 0.39 -3.74
C ALA A 196 17.58 1.09 -4.19
N ALA A 197 16.62 0.37 -4.76
CA ALA A 197 15.35 0.93 -5.21
C ALA A 197 14.36 1.21 -4.06
N HIS A 198 14.51 0.52 -2.93
CA HIS A 198 13.57 0.59 -1.81
C HIS A 198 14.16 1.22 -0.54
N SER A 199 15.46 1.49 -0.48
CA SER A 199 16.10 2.10 0.69
C SER A 199 16.36 3.59 0.50
N PRO A 200 16.44 4.36 1.59
CA PRO A 200 16.95 5.72 1.55
C PRO A 200 18.34 5.77 0.88
N PRO A 201 18.64 6.78 0.04
CA PRO A 201 19.92 6.88 -0.66
C PRO A 201 21.15 6.73 0.25
N ALA A 202 21.08 7.29 1.47
CA ALA A 202 22.17 7.22 2.45
C ALA A 202 22.47 5.80 2.98
N TRP A 203 21.58 4.83 2.75
CA TRP A 203 21.71 3.46 3.28
C TRP A 203 22.13 2.44 2.23
N THR A 204 22.23 2.82 0.95
CA THR A 204 22.44 1.90 -0.18
C THR A 204 23.63 0.96 0.01
N ASP A 205 24.74 1.46 0.56
CA ASP A 205 25.97 0.69 0.79
C ASP A 205 26.05 0.05 2.19
N SER A 206 25.00 0.17 2.99
CA SER A 206 24.93 -0.33 4.37
C SER A 206 24.23 -1.69 4.44
N PRO A 207 24.59 -2.57 5.42
CA PRO A 207 23.81 -3.75 5.75
C PRO A 207 22.33 -3.46 6.04
N VAL A 208 22.02 -2.22 6.44
CA VAL A 208 20.65 -1.75 6.69
C VAL A 208 19.78 -1.82 5.43
N ALA A 209 20.32 -1.67 4.22
CA ALA A 209 19.54 -1.74 2.99
C ALA A 209 18.90 -3.11 2.74
N LEU A 210 19.58 -4.20 3.13
CA LEU A 210 19.02 -5.55 3.05
C LEU A 210 17.91 -5.75 4.08
N ARG A 211 18.11 -5.24 5.31
CA ARG A 211 17.09 -5.25 6.36
C ARG A 211 15.86 -4.45 5.91
N PHE A 212 16.06 -3.31 5.25
CA PHE A 212 14.99 -2.47 4.73
C PHE A 212 14.19 -3.15 3.61
N LEU A 213 14.89 -3.81 2.67
CA LEU A 213 14.23 -4.62 1.63
C LEU A 213 13.43 -5.78 2.25
N THR A 214 13.96 -6.42 3.29
CA THR A 214 13.28 -7.50 4.01
C THR A 214 12.01 -7.00 4.71
N VAL A 215 12.08 -5.85 5.38
CA VAL A 215 10.92 -5.16 5.97
C VAL A 215 9.90 -4.84 4.89
N PHE A 216 10.33 -4.32 3.75
CA PHE A 216 9.46 -4.02 2.63
C PHE A 216 8.76 -5.28 2.11
N ALA A 217 9.50 -6.36 1.83
CA ALA A 217 8.96 -7.63 1.36
C ALA A 217 7.93 -8.21 2.34
N PHE A 218 8.22 -8.17 3.64
CA PHE A 218 7.34 -8.62 4.69
C PHE A 218 6.05 -7.78 4.78
N LEU A 219 6.18 -6.45 4.89
CA LEU A 219 5.04 -5.55 5.02
C LEU A 219 4.16 -5.56 3.76
N GLN A 220 4.77 -5.64 2.57
CA GLN A 220 4.05 -5.79 1.30
C GLN A 220 3.25 -7.09 1.26
N THR A 221 3.83 -8.20 1.74
CA THR A 221 3.13 -9.49 1.81
C THR A 221 1.96 -9.43 2.78
N MET A 222 2.15 -8.82 3.95
CA MET A 222 1.06 -8.60 4.91
C MET A 222 -0.01 -7.65 4.36
N HIS A 223 0.37 -6.62 3.60
CA HIS A 223 -0.56 -5.75 2.88
C HIS A 223 -1.46 -6.56 1.93
N TYR A 224 -0.89 -7.50 1.17
CA TYR A 224 -1.69 -8.42 0.34
C TYR A 224 -2.59 -9.35 1.15
N VAL A 225 -2.09 -9.90 2.26
CA VAL A 225 -2.90 -10.73 3.18
C VAL A 225 -4.12 -9.94 3.65
N VAL A 226 -3.93 -8.67 4.01
CA VAL A 226 -5.07 -7.84 4.41
C VAL A 226 -6.02 -7.71 3.22
N TRP A 227 -5.63 -7.10 2.11
CA TRP A 227 -6.58 -6.77 1.04
C TRP A 227 -7.24 -7.98 0.36
N VAL A 228 -6.45 -9.01 0.06
CA VAL A 228 -6.93 -10.18 -0.69
C VAL A 228 -7.74 -11.12 0.20
N TRP A 229 -7.37 -11.28 1.48
CA TRP A 229 -8.00 -12.27 2.36
C TRP A 229 -9.00 -11.66 3.35
N PHE A 230 -8.68 -10.54 3.99
CA PHE A 230 -9.43 -10.03 5.15
C PHE A 230 -10.76 -9.34 4.80
N PRO A 231 -10.85 -8.22 4.05
CA PRO A 231 -12.11 -7.56 3.74
C PRO A 231 -13.18 -8.47 3.10
N PRO A 232 -12.84 -9.38 2.15
CA PRO A 232 -13.83 -10.28 1.58
C PRO A 232 -14.54 -11.17 2.60
N ARG A 233 -13.86 -11.51 3.72
CA ARG A 233 -14.37 -12.41 4.76
C ARG A 233 -14.95 -11.65 5.96
N CYS A 234 -14.31 -10.56 6.36
CA CYS A 234 -14.60 -9.83 7.59
C CYS A 234 -15.48 -8.58 7.37
N ALA A 235 -15.65 -8.13 6.13
CA ALA A 235 -16.49 -6.98 5.78
C ALA A 235 -17.34 -7.22 4.52
N PRO A 236 -18.13 -8.31 4.45
CA PRO A 236 -18.90 -8.68 3.26
C PRO A 236 -19.96 -7.63 2.87
N ALA A 237 -20.41 -6.79 3.81
CA ALA A 237 -21.36 -5.72 3.53
C ALA A 237 -20.82 -4.64 2.58
N ALA A 238 -19.54 -4.27 2.70
CA ALA A 238 -18.89 -3.32 1.80
C ALA A 238 -18.80 -3.90 0.38
N THR A 239 -18.39 -5.17 0.29
CA THR A 239 -18.37 -5.96 -0.93
C THR A 239 -19.74 -6.02 -1.61
N ALA A 240 -20.81 -6.32 -0.86
CA ALA A 240 -22.17 -6.36 -1.38
C ALA A 240 -22.68 -4.98 -1.86
N SER A 241 -22.30 -3.91 -1.17
CA SER A 241 -22.60 -2.53 -1.58
C SER A 241 -21.99 -2.16 -2.93
N PHE A 242 -20.77 -2.63 -3.20
CA PHE A 242 -20.15 -2.47 -4.52
C PHE A 242 -20.89 -3.28 -5.58
N GLU A 243 -21.16 -4.56 -5.32
CA GLU A 243 -21.82 -5.45 -6.30
C GLU A 243 -23.21 -4.96 -6.72
N ARG A 244 -23.95 -4.29 -5.82
CA ARG A 244 -25.24 -3.69 -6.15
C ARG A 244 -25.12 -2.53 -7.16
N ARG A 245 -24.00 -1.80 -7.14
CA ARG A 245 -23.75 -0.66 -8.04
C ARG A 245 -23.13 -1.08 -9.36
N VAL A 246 -22.29 -2.13 -9.34
CA VAL A 246 -21.60 -2.63 -10.53
C VAL A 246 -21.89 -4.13 -10.71
N PRO A 247 -23.11 -4.49 -11.14
CA PRO A 247 -23.55 -5.90 -11.19
C PRO A 247 -22.75 -6.76 -12.18
N VAL A 248 -22.12 -6.13 -13.19
CA VAL A 248 -21.24 -6.82 -14.16
C VAL A 248 -20.01 -7.43 -13.48
N LEU A 249 -19.50 -6.77 -12.44
CA LEU A 249 -18.34 -7.17 -11.65
C LEU A 249 -18.77 -7.87 -10.35
N ARG A 250 -19.68 -8.84 -10.45
CA ARG A 250 -20.18 -9.62 -9.30
C ARG A 250 -19.48 -10.98 -9.18
N GLY A 251 -19.28 -11.45 -7.95
CA GLY A 251 -18.86 -12.82 -7.68
C GLY A 251 -17.49 -13.19 -8.29
N VAL A 252 -17.42 -14.32 -9.00
CA VAL A 252 -16.18 -14.89 -9.56
C VAL A 252 -15.53 -14.01 -10.63
N ARG A 253 -16.32 -13.17 -11.32
CA ARG A 253 -15.83 -12.32 -12.42
C ARG A 253 -14.76 -11.32 -11.97
N VAL A 254 -14.88 -10.82 -10.74
CA VAL A 254 -13.87 -9.93 -10.13
C VAL A 254 -12.56 -10.66 -9.90
N TRP A 255 -12.64 -11.90 -9.42
CA TRP A 255 -11.48 -12.74 -9.19
C TRP A 255 -10.80 -13.14 -10.50
N LEU A 256 -11.59 -13.44 -11.54
CA LEU A 256 -11.08 -13.71 -12.88
C LEU A 256 -10.40 -12.47 -13.49
N LEU A 257 -10.97 -11.27 -13.31
CA LEU A 257 -10.34 -10.03 -13.78
C LEU A 257 -9.00 -9.78 -13.06
N GLY A 258 -9.00 -9.92 -11.74
CA GLY A 258 -7.78 -9.79 -10.94
C GLY A 258 -6.72 -10.81 -11.35
N LEU A 259 -7.10 -12.09 -11.48
CA LEU A 259 -6.20 -13.16 -11.89
C LEU A 259 -5.69 -12.98 -13.33
N ALA A 260 -6.56 -12.62 -14.26
CA ALA A 260 -6.18 -12.43 -15.66
C ALA A 260 -5.17 -11.30 -15.80
N GLY A 261 -5.39 -10.17 -15.14
CA GLY A 261 -4.41 -9.09 -15.21
C GLY A 261 -3.17 -9.32 -14.32
N THR A 262 -3.26 -10.11 -13.24
CA THR A 262 -2.08 -10.68 -12.54
C THR A 262 -1.22 -11.50 -13.52
N VAL A 263 -1.83 -12.41 -14.30
CA VAL A 263 -1.12 -13.22 -15.31
C VAL A 263 -0.52 -12.33 -16.39
N ALA A 264 -1.25 -11.34 -16.88
CA ALA A 264 -0.73 -10.38 -17.87
C ALA A 264 0.46 -9.58 -17.31
N LEU A 265 0.39 -9.14 -16.06
CA LEU A 265 1.47 -8.40 -15.42
C LEU A 265 2.69 -9.28 -15.16
N ALA A 266 2.49 -10.53 -14.74
CA ALA A 266 3.57 -11.50 -14.57
C ALA A 266 4.27 -11.79 -15.91
N ALA A 267 3.51 -11.94 -17.01
CA ALA A 267 4.07 -12.10 -18.34
C ALA A 267 4.87 -10.85 -18.76
N LEU A 268 4.37 -9.65 -18.46
CA LEU A 268 5.09 -8.40 -18.70
C LEU A 268 6.39 -8.33 -17.90
N PHE A 269 6.37 -8.63 -16.59
CA PHE A 269 7.59 -8.68 -15.76
C PHE A 269 8.62 -9.69 -16.26
N ALA A 270 8.17 -10.83 -16.80
CA ALA A 270 9.05 -11.83 -17.39
C ALA A 270 9.66 -11.36 -18.72
N SER A 271 8.98 -10.49 -19.47
CA SER A 271 9.44 -9.95 -20.75
C SER A 271 10.28 -8.67 -20.62
N ASP A 272 9.80 -7.69 -19.85
CA ASP A 272 10.43 -6.40 -19.57
C ASP A 272 10.01 -5.93 -18.16
N HIS A 273 10.94 -6.07 -17.22
CA HIS A 273 10.71 -5.69 -15.83
C HIS A 273 10.45 -4.19 -15.65
N ALA A 274 11.06 -3.33 -16.46
CA ALA A 274 10.90 -1.88 -16.34
C ALA A 274 9.52 -1.44 -16.82
N THR A 275 9.08 -1.94 -17.98
CA THR A 275 7.73 -1.68 -18.50
C THR A 275 6.66 -2.27 -17.59
N GLY A 276 6.84 -3.51 -17.10
CA GLY A 276 5.92 -4.13 -16.13
C GLY A 276 5.76 -3.29 -14.86
N LYS A 277 6.88 -2.83 -14.29
CA LYS A 277 6.88 -1.95 -13.10
C LYS A 277 6.19 -0.62 -13.39
N GLN A 278 6.43 0.00 -14.55
CA GLN A 278 5.82 1.28 -14.91
C GLN A 278 4.31 1.16 -15.10
N LEU A 279 3.85 0.13 -15.82
CA LEU A 279 2.42 -0.10 -16.05
C LEU A 279 1.71 -0.44 -14.74
N TYR A 280 2.32 -1.29 -13.91
CA TYR A 280 1.80 -1.57 -12.58
C TYR A 280 1.72 -0.29 -11.74
N ALA A 281 2.77 0.52 -11.70
CA ALA A 281 2.79 1.76 -10.92
C ALA A 281 1.71 2.75 -11.40
N ALA A 282 1.44 2.81 -12.70
CA ALA A 282 0.36 3.61 -13.28
C ALA A 282 -1.03 3.11 -12.85
N VAL A 283 -1.28 1.80 -12.92
CA VAL A 283 -2.55 1.21 -12.47
C VAL A 283 -2.71 1.34 -10.95
N ALA A 284 -1.62 1.14 -10.19
CA ALA A 284 -1.59 1.20 -8.73
C ALA A 284 -1.92 2.60 -8.19
N THR A 285 -1.52 3.65 -8.91
CA THR A 285 -1.86 5.04 -8.55
C THR A 285 -3.36 5.26 -8.33
N TYR A 286 -4.22 4.61 -9.12
CA TYR A 286 -5.66 4.82 -8.99
C TYR A 286 -6.25 4.28 -7.68
N HIS A 287 -5.62 3.30 -7.00
CA HIS A 287 -6.12 2.81 -5.71
C HIS A 287 -5.42 3.49 -4.51
N ALA A 288 -4.09 3.63 -4.53
CA ALA A 288 -3.32 4.15 -3.39
C ALA A 288 -3.78 5.55 -2.94
N TYR A 289 -4.30 6.35 -3.87
CA TYR A 289 -4.81 7.70 -3.60
C TYR A 289 -6.31 7.77 -3.30
N LEU A 290 -7.10 6.76 -3.70
CA LEU A 290 -8.47 6.59 -3.20
C LEU A 290 -8.47 6.11 -1.74
N GLU A 291 -7.44 5.33 -1.36
CA GLU A 291 -7.20 4.79 -0.03
C GLU A 291 -6.90 5.89 1.01
N SER A 292 -6.04 6.86 0.66
CA SER A 292 -5.57 7.94 1.56
C SER A 292 -6.65 8.93 2.02
N ARG A 293 -7.85 8.88 1.46
CA ARG A 293 -8.99 9.72 1.84
C ARG A 293 -9.98 9.02 2.78
N CYS A 294 -9.87 7.70 2.87
CA CYS A 294 -10.83 6.86 3.59
C CYS A 294 -10.45 6.66 5.06
N CYS A 295 -9.30 7.18 5.47
CA CYS A 295 -8.74 7.09 6.81
C CYS A 295 -8.68 8.47 7.49
#